data_AF-A0AAU1NVR5-F1
#
_entry.id   AF-A0AAU1NVR5-F1
#
_cell.length_a   1.000
_cell.length_b   1.000
_cell.length_c   1.000
_cell.angle_alpha   90.00
_cell.angle_beta   90.00
_cell.angle_gamma   90.00
#
_symmetry.space_group_name_H-M   'P 1'
#
loop_
_entity.id
_entity.type
_entity.pdbx_description
1 polymer ?
#
loop_
_entity_poly.entity_id
_entity_poly.type
_entity_poly.pdbx_seq_one_letter_code
_entity_poly.pdbx_strand_id
1 'polypeptide(L)'
;MATDTSEGARPEAPAAAAGRGPLPGPVLPPAAALRFAPAVSPRTLLSRALSVPLALGLSLVLPLLVAVQPGDGVHDAAYWLQLTLTVYAGARLSGMVLTSHRKLLQGAFWLFVYMAMGVAPLAQAVLGKVPTPVVGPRSDVTEAVALVLIGCAAFDVGALLARHRPGGKGRGETRPALVHRRRLYLLVVVAFVCSGALVVKLGGPAVFFSSRQEIIAGIEEAGISQADSQAGQALLRGFGTVPALFALLAYTRWLVTSRRARRSPAVIGVWFALAALNTVVNNPISNPRYWFLTVLLALLFTLFPVSAAMYRSALSLGVVVALVIFPFADRFRYDEQNYHPVETTSVLEPLALKDYDQIGMFANTITFERSGVGHLYGKQLAGSILFAVPRSVWPGKPHDTGVMVGEWMDAVNTNLSSPIWAELWIDFGPVGMTLGLLAMGYAAARVDRRYARRAIRRTPPGSLISLVVPLVAGYSFILLRGPLLQASGRVAIAVICIAMVTTYRQDRGAALR
;
A
#
# COMPACT_ATOMS: atom_id res chain seq x y z
N MET A 1 -29.82 -30.50 95.19
CA MET A 1 -30.42 -29.24 94.68
C MET A 1 -29.46 -28.74 93.60
N ALA A 2 -29.66 -28.95 92.29
CA ALA A 2 -30.80 -29.45 91.53
C ALA A 2 -30.30 -30.24 90.29
N THR A 3 -30.86 -31.45 90.11
CA THR A 3 -31.26 -32.19 88.87
C THR A 3 -30.39 -32.03 87.60
N ASP A 4 -29.66 -33.02 87.05
CA ASP A 4 -30.00 -34.43 86.69
C ASP A 4 -31.20 -34.50 85.73
N THR A 5 -31.08 -34.89 84.45
CA THR A 5 -30.96 -36.26 83.89
C THR A 5 -30.59 -36.18 82.39
N SER A 6 -30.12 -37.17 81.62
CA SER A 6 -29.54 -38.51 81.81
C SER A 6 -29.07 -39.00 80.43
N GLU A 7 -27.83 -39.49 80.36
CA GLU A 7 -27.34 -40.74 79.72
C GLU A 7 -27.73 -41.16 78.27
N GLY A 8 -26.85 -41.79 77.48
CA GLY A 8 -25.66 -42.55 77.88
C GLY A 8 -24.64 -42.91 76.78
N ALA A 9 -23.45 -43.25 77.30
CA ALA A 9 -22.31 -44.08 76.84
C ALA A 9 -22.11 -44.36 75.33
N ARG A 10 -20.98 -44.02 74.66
CA ARG A 10 -19.54 -44.43 74.80
C ARG A 10 -19.30 -45.96 74.73
N PRO A 11 -18.10 -46.47 74.38
CA PRO A 11 -17.09 -46.05 73.37
C PRO A 11 -16.35 -47.25 72.65
N GLU A 12 -15.40 -46.90 71.77
CA GLU A 12 -14.06 -47.54 71.48
C GLU A 12 -13.87 -48.99 70.95
N ALA A 13 -13.36 -49.06 69.69
CA ALA A 13 -12.16 -49.77 69.16
C ALA A 13 -11.92 -51.30 69.36
N PRO A 14 -10.97 -52.00 68.68
CA PRO A 14 -10.18 -51.72 67.46
C PRO A 14 -10.19 -52.89 66.41
N ALA A 15 -9.35 -52.74 65.39
CA ALA A 15 -9.18 -53.51 64.15
C ALA A 15 -8.70 -54.98 64.24
N ALA A 16 -9.05 -55.78 63.22
CA ALA A 16 -8.22 -56.88 62.70
C ALA A 16 -8.64 -57.28 61.25
N ALA A 17 -7.64 -57.66 60.44
CA ALA A 17 -7.71 -57.90 59.01
C ALA A 17 -8.16 -59.32 58.63
N ALA A 18 -8.79 -59.50 57.46
CA ALA A 18 -8.65 -60.68 56.58
C ALA A 18 -9.51 -60.57 55.30
N GLY A 19 -9.01 -61.13 54.19
CA GLY A 19 -9.86 -61.82 53.21
C GLY A 19 -10.07 -61.16 51.83
N ARG A 20 -9.46 -61.76 50.81
CA ARG A 20 -9.62 -61.47 49.38
C ARG A 20 -11.03 -61.83 48.86
N GLY A 21 -11.55 -61.05 47.90
CA GLY A 21 -12.72 -61.34 47.05
C GLY A 21 -12.71 -60.44 45.79
N PRO A 22 -13.37 -60.81 44.68
CA PRO A 22 -12.71 -60.98 43.37
C PRO A 22 -12.71 -59.79 42.40
N LEU A 23 -11.80 -59.89 41.41
CA LEU A 23 -11.52 -59.03 40.25
C LEU A 23 -12.66 -59.01 39.19
N PRO A 24 -12.63 -58.11 38.19
CA PRO A 24 -13.74 -57.21 37.85
C PRO A 24 -14.53 -57.60 36.58
N GLY A 25 -15.77 -57.12 36.47
CA GLY A 25 -16.48 -57.03 35.19
C GLY A 25 -15.92 -55.86 34.34
N PRO A 26 -15.94 -55.95 32.99
CA PRO A 26 -15.34 -54.94 32.14
C PRO A 26 -16.16 -53.65 32.17
N VAL A 27 -15.60 -52.60 32.77
CA VAL A 27 -16.10 -51.23 32.60
C VAL A 27 -15.74 -50.78 31.20
N LEU A 28 -16.71 -50.87 30.28
CA LEU A 28 -16.61 -50.24 28.96
C LEU A 28 -16.37 -48.73 29.16
N PRO A 29 -15.32 -48.12 28.57
CA PRO A 29 -15.12 -46.69 28.65
C PRO A 29 -16.30 -45.98 27.97
N PRO A 30 -16.74 -44.80 28.48
CA PRO A 30 -17.79 -44.03 27.83
C PRO A 30 -17.36 -43.75 26.38
N ALA A 31 -18.24 -44.12 25.44
CA ALA A 31 -18.04 -43.96 24.02
C ALA A 31 -17.34 -42.64 23.72
N ALA A 32 -16.14 -42.73 23.16
CA ALA A 32 -15.43 -41.59 22.64
C ALA A 32 -16.39 -40.82 21.74
N ALA A 33 -16.81 -39.64 22.20
CA ALA A 33 -17.58 -38.73 21.39
C ALA A 33 -16.80 -38.51 20.10
N LEU A 34 -17.23 -39.18 19.04
CA LEU A 34 -16.83 -38.92 17.67
C LEU A 34 -16.99 -37.42 17.48
N ARG A 35 -15.86 -36.71 17.53
CA ARG A 35 -15.80 -35.30 17.20
C ARG A 35 -16.22 -35.21 15.75
N PHE A 36 -17.51 -34.97 15.51
CA PHE A 36 -18.01 -34.60 14.20
C PHE A 36 -17.10 -33.50 13.68
N ALA A 37 -16.42 -33.78 12.57
CA ALA A 37 -15.64 -32.77 11.86
C ALA A 37 -16.56 -31.53 11.69
N PRO A 38 -16.08 -30.32 12.00
CA PRO A 38 -16.93 -29.15 11.92
C PRO A 38 -17.50 -29.07 10.50
N ALA A 39 -18.83 -29.07 10.39
CA ALA A 39 -19.53 -28.99 9.11
C ALA A 39 -18.94 -27.83 8.31
N VAL A 40 -18.28 -28.15 7.20
CA VAL A 40 -17.64 -27.16 6.35
C VAL A 40 -18.76 -26.33 5.73
N SER A 41 -18.90 -25.07 6.16
CA SER A 41 -19.95 -24.21 5.64
C SER A 41 -19.86 -24.12 4.10
N PRO A 42 -20.98 -24.04 3.37
CA PRO A 42 -20.95 -23.92 1.91
C PRO A 42 -20.18 -22.68 1.43
N ARG A 43 -20.11 -21.62 2.24
CA ARG A 43 -19.26 -20.43 2.02
C ARG A 43 -17.76 -20.73 2.03
N THR A 44 -17.31 -21.66 2.87
CA THR A 44 -15.91 -22.11 2.92
C THR A 44 -15.53 -22.98 1.72
N LEU A 45 -16.47 -23.76 1.17
CA LEU A 45 -16.26 -24.54 -0.05
C LEU A 45 -16.20 -23.62 -1.29
N LEU A 46 -17.13 -22.67 -1.43
CA LEU A 46 -17.11 -21.69 -2.52
C LEU A 46 -15.85 -20.80 -2.49
N SER A 47 -15.39 -20.43 -1.30
CA SER A 47 -14.16 -19.65 -1.10
C SER A 47 -12.89 -20.40 -1.51
N ARG A 48 -12.88 -21.73 -1.32
CA ARG A 48 -11.78 -22.62 -1.74
C ARG A 48 -11.83 -22.93 -3.24
N ALA A 49 -13.02 -23.15 -3.80
CA ALA A 49 -13.21 -23.38 -5.23
C ALA A 49 -12.74 -22.18 -6.08
N LEU A 50 -12.96 -20.94 -5.63
CA LEU A 50 -12.45 -19.73 -6.29
C LEU A 50 -10.98 -19.43 -5.99
N SER A 51 -10.39 -20.06 -4.98
CA SER A 51 -9.00 -19.78 -4.57
C SER A 51 -7.95 -20.43 -5.46
N VAL A 52 -8.22 -21.65 -5.93
CA VAL A 52 -7.28 -22.42 -6.75
C VAL A 52 -7.16 -21.83 -8.16
N PRO A 53 -8.26 -21.51 -8.88
CA PRO A 53 -8.17 -20.84 -10.18
C PRO A 53 -7.50 -19.48 -10.11
N LEU A 54 -7.72 -18.70 -9.04
CA LEU A 54 -7.03 -17.43 -8.85
C LEU A 54 -5.53 -17.62 -8.61
N ALA A 55 -5.16 -18.61 -7.79
CA ALA A 55 -3.77 -18.90 -7.50
C ALA A 55 -3.03 -19.38 -8.76
N LEU A 56 -3.57 -20.36 -9.46
CA LEU A 56 -3.03 -20.84 -10.72
C LEU A 56 -3.06 -19.74 -11.80
N GLY A 57 -4.14 -18.96 -11.83
CA GLY A 57 -4.34 -17.82 -12.72
C GLY A 57 -3.21 -16.82 -12.65
N LEU A 58 -2.91 -16.32 -11.44
CA LEU A 58 -1.88 -15.31 -11.23
C LEU A 58 -0.45 -15.88 -11.27
N SER A 59 -0.25 -17.08 -10.74
CA SER A 59 1.11 -17.66 -10.59
C SER A 59 1.61 -18.32 -11.86
N LEU A 60 0.72 -18.89 -12.69
CA LEU A 60 1.10 -19.76 -13.81
C LEU A 60 0.42 -19.35 -15.10
N VAL A 61 -0.91 -19.26 -15.13
CA VAL A 61 -1.66 -19.05 -16.38
C VAL A 61 -1.30 -17.71 -17.00
N LEU A 62 -1.37 -16.60 -16.26
CA LEU A 62 -1.07 -15.29 -16.82
C LEU A 62 0.41 -15.15 -17.25
N PRO A 63 1.43 -15.55 -16.44
CA PRO A 63 2.82 -15.56 -16.89
C PRO A 63 3.05 -16.42 -18.14
N LEU A 64 2.46 -17.61 -18.21
CA LEU A 64 2.57 -18.49 -19.38
C LEU A 64 1.84 -17.91 -20.61
N LEU A 65 0.66 -17.30 -20.41
CA LEU A 65 -0.09 -16.63 -21.47
C LEU A 65 0.69 -15.47 -22.06
N VAL A 66 1.50 -14.77 -21.27
CA VAL A 66 2.42 -13.73 -21.74
C VAL A 66 3.62 -14.36 -22.44
N ALA A 67 4.22 -15.41 -21.86
CA ALA A 67 5.40 -16.10 -22.38
C ALA A 67 5.19 -16.79 -23.76
N VAL A 68 3.96 -17.22 -24.07
CA VAL A 68 3.63 -17.91 -25.33
C VAL A 68 3.26 -16.92 -26.45
N GLN A 69 3.19 -15.62 -26.16
CA GLN A 69 2.86 -14.63 -27.19
C GLN A 69 3.96 -14.55 -28.23
N PRO A 70 3.60 -14.39 -29.52
CA PRO A 70 4.60 -14.15 -30.55
C PRO A 70 5.24 -12.77 -30.32
N GLY A 71 6.57 -12.73 -30.36
CA GLY A 71 7.34 -11.50 -30.24
C GLY A 71 8.81 -11.75 -30.56
N ASP A 72 9.54 -10.67 -30.85
CA ASP A 72 10.95 -10.72 -31.27
C ASP A 72 11.92 -10.72 -30.05
N GLY A 73 11.38 -10.94 -28.85
CA GLY A 73 12.10 -10.95 -27.60
C GLY A 73 13.15 -12.06 -27.49
N VAL A 74 14.30 -11.73 -26.91
CA VAL A 74 15.37 -12.72 -26.67
C VAL A 74 15.08 -13.50 -25.38
N HIS A 75 15.05 -14.83 -25.47
CA HIS A 75 14.85 -15.75 -24.34
C HIS A 75 16.16 -16.12 -23.63
N ASP A 76 16.87 -15.10 -23.13
CA ASP A 76 18.13 -15.25 -22.42
C ASP A 76 17.96 -15.32 -20.88
N ALA A 77 19.07 -15.19 -20.14
CA ALA A 77 19.05 -15.23 -18.67
C ALA A 77 18.10 -14.18 -18.05
N ALA A 78 18.06 -12.96 -18.61
CA ALA A 78 17.16 -11.91 -18.15
C ALA A 78 15.69 -12.33 -18.27
N TYR A 79 15.32 -12.95 -19.40
CA TYR A 79 13.98 -13.47 -19.62
C TYR A 79 13.57 -14.54 -18.59
N TRP A 80 14.43 -15.54 -18.36
CA TRP A 80 14.12 -16.62 -17.40
C TRP A 80 14.04 -16.14 -15.95
N LEU A 81 14.90 -15.19 -15.57
CA LEU A 81 14.82 -14.52 -14.27
C LEU A 81 13.53 -13.70 -14.16
N GLN A 82 13.13 -12.99 -15.22
CA GLN A 82 11.92 -12.18 -15.25
C GLN A 82 10.65 -13.05 -15.13
N LEU A 83 10.63 -14.20 -15.82
CA LEU A 83 9.56 -15.18 -15.67
C LEU A 83 9.50 -15.72 -14.24
N THR A 84 10.65 -16.06 -13.66
CA THR A 84 10.76 -16.53 -12.27
C THR A 84 10.24 -15.50 -11.28
N LEU A 85 10.62 -14.23 -11.44
CA LEU A 85 10.13 -13.11 -10.63
C LEU A 85 8.60 -12.97 -10.75
N THR A 86 8.07 -13.08 -11.96
CA THR A 86 6.63 -12.96 -12.22
C THR A 86 5.84 -14.09 -11.54
N VAL A 87 6.31 -15.34 -11.68
CA VAL A 87 5.71 -16.52 -11.03
C VAL A 87 5.78 -16.39 -9.50
N TYR A 88 6.94 -15.99 -8.96
CA TYR A 88 7.14 -15.80 -7.53
C TYR A 88 6.21 -14.71 -6.97
N ALA A 89 6.16 -13.54 -7.61
CA ALA A 89 5.28 -12.45 -7.23
C ALA A 89 3.80 -12.85 -7.33
N GLY A 90 3.43 -13.63 -8.37
CA GLY A 90 2.09 -14.17 -8.54
C GLY A 90 1.69 -15.09 -7.39
N ALA A 91 2.54 -16.05 -7.03
CA ALA A 91 2.31 -16.95 -5.91
C ALA A 91 2.17 -16.20 -4.57
N ARG A 92 3.01 -15.18 -4.35
CA ARG A 92 2.95 -14.32 -3.17
C ARG A 92 1.68 -13.47 -3.11
N LEU A 93 1.28 -12.87 -4.22
CA LEU A 93 0.03 -12.11 -4.34
C LEU A 93 -1.18 -13.02 -4.10
N SER A 94 -1.20 -14.21 -4.70
CA SER A 94 -2.22 -15.22 -4.42
C SER A 94 -2.27 -15.55 -2.92
N GLY A 95 -1.12 -15.79 -2.28
CA GLY A 95 -1.05 -15.97 -0.82
C GLY A 95 -1.63 -14.79 -0.03
N MET A 96 -1.45 -13.55 -0.51
CA MET A 96 -2.06 -12.35 0.11
C MET A 96 -3.56 -12.27 -0.10
N VAL A 97 -4.11 -12.75 -1.21
CA VAL A 97 -5.57 -12.82 -1.44
C VAL A 97 -6.20 -13.95 -0.61
N LEU A 98 -5.50 -15.07 -0.45
CA LEU A 98 -6.05 -16.26 0.20
C LEU A 98 -5.92 -16.26 1.74
N THR A 99 -5.08 -15.40 2.31
CA THR A 99 -4.95 -15.31 3.77
C THR A 99 -6.22 -14.77 4.44
N SER A 100 -6.54 -15.33 5.61
CA SER A 100 -7.65 -14.86 6.46
C SER A 100 -7.39 -13.50 7.11
N HIS A 101 -6.12 -13.06 7.17
CA HIS A 101 -5.73 -11.80 7.76
C HIS A 101 -5.47 -10.75 6.69
N ARG A 102 -6.13 -9.60 6.81
CA ARG A 102 -5.93 -8.43 5.94
C ARG A 102 -4.51 -7.88 6.14
N LYS A 103 -3.70 -7.94 5.09
CA LYS A 103 -2.33 -7.42 5.07
C LYS A 103 -2.24 -6.34 3.99
N LEU A 104 -2.75 -5.14 4.28
CA LEU A 104 -2.91 -4.08 3.27
C LEU A 104 -1.56 -3.64 2.70
N LEU A 105 -0.53 -3.48 3.53
CA LEU A 105 0.77 -3.01 3.08
C LEU A 105 1.53 -4.10 2.29
N GLN A 106 1.56 -5.34 2.80
CA GLN A 106 2.15 -6.44 2.04
C GLN A 106 1.37 -6.73 0.74
N GLY A 107 0.03 -6.64 0.79
CA GLY A 107 -0.82 -6.82 -0.38
C GLY A 107 -0.56 -5.79 -1.46
N ALA A 108 -0.43 -4.50 -1.09
CA ALA A 108 -0.07 -3.43 -2.02
C ALA A 108 1.35 -3.62 -2.60
N PHE A 109 2.32 -4.03 -1.77
CA PHE A 109 3.67 -4.36 -2.24
C PHE A 109 3.66 -5.47 -3.29
N TRP A 110 3.03 -6.61 -3.00
CA TRP A 110 2.99 -7.74 -3.95
C TRP A 110 2.14 -7.45 -5.18
N LEU A 111 1.09 -6.63 -5.05
CA LEU A 111 0.32 -6.15 -6.20
C LEU A 111 1.19 -5.27 -7.10
N PHE A 112 1.97 -4.34 -6.54
CA PHE A 112 2.92 -3.53 -7.30
C PHE A 112 3.99 -4.40 -7.98
N VAL A 113 4.66 -5.28 -7.23
CA VAL A 113 5.73 -6.14 -7.79
C VAL A 113 5.17 -7.02 -8.91
N TYR A 114 4.04 -7.68 -8.69
CA TYR A 114 3.45 -8.54 -9.72
C TYR A 114 3.12 -7.78 -11.00
N MET A 115 2.54 -6.58 -10.87
CA MET A 115 2.09 -5.77 -12.00
C MET A 115 3.23 -5.07 -12.73
N ALA A 116 3.98 -4.24 -12.01
CA ALA A 116 4.94 -3.29 -12.57
C ALA A 116 6.35 -3.86 -12.70
N MET A 117 6.72 -4.83 -11.85
CA MET A 117 8.03 -5.49 -11.89
C MET A 117 7.98 -6.91 -12.48
N GLY A 118 6.79 -7.50 -12.60
CA GLY A 118 6.58 -8.88 -13.06
C GLY A 118 6.00 -8.93 -14.47
N VAL A 119 4.67 -8.81 -14.56
CA VAL A 119 3.92 -9.03 -15.80
C VAL A 119 4.30 -8.02 -16.89
N ALA A 120 4.39 -6.73 -16.58
CA ALA A 120 4.72 -5.73 -17.60
C ALA A 120 6.15 -5.88 -18.16
N PRO A 121 7.22 -6.02 -17.35
CA PRO A 121 8.55 -6.28 -17.88
C PRO A 121 8.69 -7.66 -18.56
N LEU A 122 7.91 -8.67 -18.14
CA LEU A 122 7.84 -9.94 -18.86
C LEU A 122 7.25 -9.75 -20.27
N ALA A 123 6.16 -9.00 -20.40
CA ALA A 123 5.57 -8.68 -21.69
C ALA A 123 6.55 -7.88 -22.58
N GLN A 124 7.27 -6.92 -21.99
CA GLN A 124 8.31 -6.15 -22.69
C GLN A 124 9.45 -7.06 -23.19
N ALA A 125 9.88 -8.01 -22.36
CA ALA A 125 10.91 -8.98 -22.72
C ALA A 125 10.47 -9.93 -23.84
N VAL A 126 9.21 -10.37 -23.86
CA VAL A 126 8.64 -11.24 -24.91
C VAL A 126 8.44 -10.47 -26.22
N LEU A 127 7.87 -9.26 -26.15
CA LEU A 127 7.57 -8.45 -27.34
C LEU A 127 8.83 -7.81 -27.95
N GLY A 128 9.95 -7.76 -27.22
CA GLY A 128 11.15 -7.04 -27.65
C GLY A 128 10.98 -5.52 -27.66
N LYS A 129 9.91 -5.00 -27.02
CA LYS A 129 9.58 -3.57 -26.96
C LYS A 129 9.74 -3.07 -25.53
N VAL A 130 10.52 -2.01 -25.36
CA VAL A 130 10.70 -1.34 -24.05
C VAL A 130 10.15 0.08 -24.09
N PRO A 131 9.49 0.54 -23.01
CA PRO A 131 8.94 1.90 -22.91
C PRO A 131 10.01 2.99 -22.84
N THR A 132 11.20 2.62 -22.37
CA THR A 132 12.32 3.51 -22.17
C THR A 132 13.57 2.77 -22.60
N PRO A 133 14.43 3.39 -23.45
CA PRO A 133 15.66 2.74 -23.89
C PRO A 133 16.52 2.30 -22.71
N VAL A 134 17.09 1.11 -22.80
CA VAL A 134 18.13 0.65 -21.87
C VAL A 134 19.47 0.92 -22.55
N VAL A 135 20.26 1.86 -21.99
CA VAL A 135 21.52 2.32 -22.59
C VAL A 135 22.64 1.33 -22.34
N GLY A 136 22.62 0.67 -21.19
CA GLY A 136 23.65 -0.27 -20.78
C GLY A 136 23.58 -1.64 -21.47
N PRO A 137 24.59 -2.48 -21.23
CA PRO A 137 24.60 -3.86 -21.71
C PRO A 137 23.45 -4.68 -21.12
N ARG A 138 23.03 -5.73 -21.82
CA ARG A 138 21.95 -6.63 -21.37
C ARG A 138 22.26 -7.37 -20.06
N SER A 139 23.54 -7.44 -19.67
CA SER A 139 23.96 -7.89 -18.34
C SER A 139 23.38 -7.03 -17.22
N ASP A 140 23.23 -5.72 -17.42
CA ASP A 140 22.69 -4.80 -16.41
C ASP A 140 21.18 -5.03 -16.21
N VAL A 141 20.47 -5.42 -17.27
CA VAL A 141 19.06 -5.87 -17.16
C VAL A 141 18.97 -7.18 -16.37
N THR A 142 19.87 -8.13 -16.66
CA THR A 142 19.93 -9.42 -15.95
C THR A 142 20.19 -9.19 -14.46
N GLU A 143 21.12 -8.30 -14.13
CA GLU A 143 21.45 -7.90 -12.77
C GLU A 143 20.29 -7.18 -12.07
N ALA A 144 19.63 -6.23 -12.75
CA ALA A 144 18.47 -5.52 -12.21
C ALA A 144 17.36 -6.51 -11.80
N VAL A 145 17.03 -7.48 -12.65
CA VAL A 145 16.01 -8.49 -12.34
C VAL A 145 16.47 -9.39 -11.17
N ALA A 146 17.74 -9.79 -11.13
CA ALA A 146 18.29 -10.58 -10.02
C ALA A 146 18.24 -9.81 -8.69
N LEU A 147 18.60 -8.52 -8.69
CA LEU A 147 18.53 -7.64 -7.53
C LEU A 147 17.08 -7.40 -7.08
N VAL A 148 16.12 -7.32 -8.02
CA VAL A 148 14.69 -7.25 -7.68
C VAL A 148 14.22 -8.52 -6.98
N LEU A 149 14.61 -9.70 -7.47
CA LEU A 149 14.34 -10.98 -6.82
C LEU A 149 14.93 -11.04 -5.40
N ILE A 150 16.19 -10.65 -5.24
CA ILE A 150 16.85 -10.58 -3.91
C ILE A 150 16.09 -9.64 -2.99
N GLY A 151 15.69 -8.47 -3.48
CA GLY A 151 14.90 -7.50 -2.72
C GLY A 151 13.53 -8.03 -2.30
N CYS A 152 12.86 -8.79 -3.18
CA CYS A 152 11.59 -9.45 -2.87
C CYS A 152 11.76 -10.54 -1.80
N ALA A 153 12.82 -11.35 -1.89
CA ALA A 153 13.17 -12.32 -0.86
C ALA A 153 13.50 -11.66 0.47
N ALA A 154 14.26 -10.55 0.46
CA ALA A 154 14.59 -9.77 1.64
C ALA A 154 13.34 -9.20 2.33
N PHE A 155 12.39 -8.66 1.56
CA PHE A 155 11.09 -8.21 2.06
C PHE A 155 10.34 -9.36 2.76
N ASP A 156 10.33 -10.56 2.15
CA ASP A 156 9.71 -11.74 2.74
C ASP A 156 10.38 -12.16 4.05
N VAL A 157 11.72 -12.21 4.09
CA VAL A 157 12.48 -12.48 5.32
C VAL A 157 12.14 -11.46 6.39
N GLY A 158 12.11 -10.17 6.06
CA GLY A 158 11.70 -9.10 6.97
C GLY A 158 10.30 -9.32 7.55
N ALA A 159 9.35 -9.65 6.68
CA ALA A 159 7.98 -9.96 7.08
C ALA A 159 7.90 -11.21 7.99
N LEU A 160 8.71 -12.24 7.73
CA LEU A 160 8.83 -13.44 8.57
C LEU A 160 9.51 -13.15 9.92
N LEU A 161 10.53 -12.31 9.97
CA LEU A 161 11.18 -11.90 11.22
C LEU A 161 10.21 -11.13 12.13
N ALA A 162 9.42 -10.24 11.54
CA ALA A 162 8.31 -9.59 12.22
C ALA A 162 7.26 -10.60 12.72
N ARG A 163 7.19 -11.80 12.11
CA ARG A 163 6.26 -12.85 12.52
C ARG A 163 6.62 -13.52 13.83
N HIS A 164 7.88 -13.89 13.97
CA HIS A 164 8.42 -14.70 15.06
C HIS A 164 8.71 -13.90 16.33
N ARG A 165 8.90 -12.58 16.22
CA ARG A 165 9.08 -11.75 17.42
C ARG A 165 7.77 -11.78 18.25
N PRO A 166 7.78 -12.32 19.49
CA PRO A 166 6.62 -12.25 20.36
C PRO A 166 6.26 -10.78 20.53
N GLY A 167 5.00 -10.43 20.23
CA GLY A 167 4.51 -9.09 20.46
C GLY A 167 4.69 -8.80 21.95
N GLY A 168 5.66 -7.96 22.30
CA GLY A 168 6.10 -7.79 23.68
C GLY A 168 4.92 -7.61 24.61
N LYS A 169 4.61 -8.64 25.39
CA LYS A 169 3.80 -8.53 26.59
C LYS A 169 4.70 -7.77 27.57
N GLY A 170 4.54 -6.45 27.73
CA GLY A 170 5.24 -5.77 28.85
C GLY A 170 5.73 -4.33 28.66
N ARG A 171 5.56 -3.67 27.51
CA ARG A 171 5.65 -2.20 27.47
C ARG A 171 4.29 -1.70 27.05
N GLY A 172 3.57 -1.12 28.01
CA GLY A 172 2.12 -0.91 28.03
C GLY A 172 1.50 -0.66 26.67
N GLU A 173 0.36 -1.31 26.39
CA GLU A 173 -0.43 -1.02 25.20
C GLU A 173 -0.54 0.49 25.03
N THR A 174 0.28 1.05 24.14
CA THR A 174 0.31 2.49 23.90
C THR A 174 -1.12 2.86 23.54
N ARG A 175 -1.72 3.70 24.40
CA ARG A 175 -3.12 4.12 24.29
C ARG A 175 -3.43 4.42 22.82
N PRO A 176 -4.54 3.91 22.27
CA PRO A 176 -4.82 4.07 20.85
C PRO A 176 -4.86 5.57 20.51
N ALA A 177 -4.09 5.98 19.51
CA ALA A 177 -4.16 7.33 18.96
C ALA A 177 -5.54 7.53 18.33
N LEU A 178 -6.25 8.56 18.80
CA LEU A 178 -7.59 8.91 18.35
C LEU A 178 -7.57 10.25 17.59
N VAL A 179 -8.58 10.46 16.76
CA VAL A 179 -8.87 11.74 16.12
C VAL A 179 -9.60 12.65 17.10
N HIS A 180 -9.04 13.83 17.35
CA HIS A 180 -9.63 14.87 18.20
C HIS A 180 -10.69 15.66 17.43
N ARG A 181 -11.91 15.77 17.98
CA ARG A 181 -13.07 16.37 17.31
C ARG A 181 -12.86 17.84 16.89
N ARG A 182 -12.42 18.72 17.81
CA ARG A 182 -12.19 20.14 17.49
C ARG A 182 -11.07 20.35 16.46
N ARG A 183 -9.99 19.57 16.55
CA ARG A 183 -8.87 19.64 15.61
C ARG A 183 -9.26 19.10 14.24
N LEU A 184 -10.19 18.15 14.17
CA LEU A 184 -10.79 17.70 12.90
C LEU A 184 -11.59 18.84 12.23
N TYR A 185 -12.35 19.63 12.99
CA TYR A 185 -13.03 20.80 12.43
C TYR A 185 -12.04 21.84 11.90
N LEU A 186 -10.95 22.10 12.63
CA LEU A 186 -9.87 22.95 12.14
C LEU A 186 -9.26 22.40 10.85
N LEU A 187 -9.04 21.08 10.76
CA LEU A 187 -8.54 20.45 9.53
C LEU A 187 -9.53 20.61 8.36
N VAL A 188 -10.84 20.55 8.59
CA VAL A 188 -11.85 20.82 7.55
C VAL A 188 -11.73 22.25 7.05
N VAL A 189 -11.60 23.23 7.94
CA VAL A 189 -11.39 24.63 7.54
C VAL A 189 -10.11 24.78 6.72
N VAL A 190 -9.00 24.20 7.20
CA VAL A 190 -7.72 24.20 6.47
C VAL A 190 -7.87 23.54 5.09
N ALA A 191 -8.61 22.43 4.99
CA ALA A 191 -8.86 21.78 3.72
C ALA A 191 -9.59 22.70 2.73
N PHE A 192 -10.69 23.34 3.14
CA PHE A 192 -11.41 24.26 2.25
C PHE A 192 -10.58 25.49 1.87
N VAL A 193 -9.83 26.06 2.81
CA VAL A 193 -8.97 27.23 2.54
C VAL A 193 -7.83 26.87 1.59
N CYS A 194 -7.09 25.80 1.84
CA CYS A 194 -5.97 25.39 1.00
C CYS A 194 -6.43 24.90 -0.38
N SER A 195 -7.52 24.11 -0.44
CA SER A 195 -8.10 23.67 -1.71
C SER A 195 -8.69 24.85 -2.49
N GLY A 196 -9.38 25.79 -1.82
CA GLY A 196 -9.91 27.01 -2.45
C GLY A 196 -8.80 27.90 -3.01
N ALA A 197 -7.73 28.11 -2.25
CA ALA A 197 -6.55 28.85 -2.72
C ALA A 197 -5.89 28.17 -3.94
N LEU A 198 -5.82 26.84 -3.96
CA LEU A 198 -5.34 26.09 -5.12
C LEU A 198 -6.25 26.31 -6.34
N VAL A 199 -7.58 26.25 -6.15
CA VAL A 199 -8.57 26.47 -7.23
C VAL A 199 -8.47 27.88 -7.80
N VAL A 200 -8.37 28.90 -6.94
CA VAL A 200 -8.23 30.30 -7.38
C VAL A 200 -6.92 30.51 -8.13
N LYS A 201 -5.81 29.95 -7.62
CA LYS A 201 -4.49 30.07 -8.27
C LYS A 201 -4.42 29.39 -9.64
N LEU A 202 -5.24 28.37 -9.87
CA LEU A 202 -5.31 27.65 -11.14
C LEU A 202 -6.35 28.24 -12.11
N GLY A 203 -6.93 29.42 -11.82
CA GLY A 203 -7.90 30.05 -12.72
C GLY A 203 -9.33 29.53 -12.61
N GLY A 204 -9.64 28.74 -11.58
CA GLY A 204 -11.00 28.28 -11.25
C GLY A 204 -11.19 26.76 -11.30
N PRO A 205 -12.41 26.27 -10.98
CA PRO A 205 -12.69 24.85 -10.89
C PRO A 205 -12.71 24.14 -12.24
N ALA A 206 -12.98 24.87 -13.34
CA ALA A 206 -13.06 24.32 -14.70
C ALA A 206 -11.73 23.68 -15.13
N VAL A 207 -10.60 24.27 -14.72
CA VAL A 207 -9.24 23.77 -15.02
C VAL A 207 -8.99 22.37 -14.45
N PHE A 208 -9.71 21.96 -13.38
CA PHE A 208 -9.59 20.59 -12.85
C PHE A 208 -10.31 19.53 -13.68
N PHE A 209 -11.13 19.94 -14.64
CA PHE A 209 -11.86 19.09 -15.57
C PHE A 209 -11.29 19.13 -16.98
N SER A 210 -10.23 19.92 -17.21
CA SER A 210 -9.53 19.97 -18.48
C SER A 210 -8.29 19.07 -18.50
N SER A 211 -7.53 19.06 -19.61
CA SER A 211 -6.42 18.13 -19.80
C SER A 211 -5.28 18.41 -18.81
N ARG A 212 -4.53 17.37 -18.41
CA ARG A 212 -3.45 17.51 -17.41
C ARG A 212 -2.37 18.49 -17.88
N GLN A 213 -2.16 18.61 -19.19
CA GLN A 213 -1.17 19.51 -19.78
C GLN A 213 -1.56 20.97 -19.57
N GLU A 214 -2.83 21.33 -19.76
CA GLU A 214 -3.32 22.69 -19.49
C GLU A 214 -3.14 23.10 -18.02
N ILE A 215 -3.28 22.16 -17.07
CA ILE A 215 -3.03 22.42 -15.65
C ILE A 215 -1.54 22.67 -15.37
N ILE A 216 -0.64 21.98 -16.07
CA ILE A 216 0.81 22.19 -15.92
C ILE A 216 1.21 23.51 -16.56
N ALA A 217 0.74 23.79 -17.77
CA ALA A 217 0.95 25.05 -18.48
C ALA A 217 0.41 26.25 -17.69
N GLY A 218 -0.80 26.14 -17.12
CA GLY A 218 -1.38 27.21 -16.29
C GLY A 218 -0.63 27.45 -14.97
N ILE A 219 0.10 26.46 -14.44
CA ILE A 219 0.98 26.65 -13.26
C ILE A 219 2.26 27.40 -13.65
N GLU A 220 2.81 27.09 -14.83
CA GLU A 220 3.98 27.77 -15.39
C GLU A 220 3.63 29.22 -15.74
N GLU A 221 2.47 29.46 -16.35
CA GLU A 221 1.96 30.78 -16.71
C GLU A 221 1.60 31.64 -15.49
N ALA A 222 1.11 31.03 -14.41
CA ALA A 222 0.82 31.74 -13.16
C ALA A 222 2.08 32.21 -12.39
N GLY A 223 3.29 31.90 -12.85
CA GLY A 223 4.55 32.38 -12.28
C GLY A 223 4.83 31.89 -10.85
N ILE A 224 4.14 30.84 -10.38
CA ILE A 224 4.26 30.31 -9.01
C ILE A 224 5.47 29.37 -8.87
N SER A 225 6.13 29.00 -9.97
CA SER A 225 7.39 28.26 -9.97
C SER A 225 8.45 29.00 -10.77
N GLN A 226 9.57 29.34 -10.13
CA GLN A 226 10.81 29.42 -10.89
C GLN A 226 11.08 28.03 -11.47
N ALA A 227 11.61 27.98 -12.70
CA ALA A 227 11.74 26.78 -13.54
C ALA A 227 12.34 25.54 -12.83
N ASP A 228 13.03 25.72 -11.70
CA ASP A 228 13.66 24.64 -10.94
C ASP A 228 12.89 24.12 -9.71
N SER A 229 11.82 24.76 -9.22
CA SER A 229 11.28 24.43 -7.88
C SER A 229 10.18 23.36 -7.87
N GLN A 230 10.51 22.10 -8.21
CA GLN A 230 9.64 20.93 -8.05
C GLN A 230 9.01 20.83 -6.63
N ALA A 231 9.75 21.26 -5.60
CA ALA A 231 9.28 21.29 -4.22
C ALA A 231 8.10 22.26 -3.99
N GLY A 232 8.09 23.42 -4.66
CA GLY A 232 7.01 24.40 -4.54
C GLY A 232 5.69 23.89 -5.11
N GLN A 233 5.76 23.25 -6.29
CA GLN A 233 4.59 22.61 -6.91
C GLN A 233 4.07 21.43 -6.08
N ALA A 234 4.98 20.61 -5.54
CA ALA A 234 4.62 19.49 -4.66
C ALA A 234 3.94 19.94 -3.36
N LEU A 235 4.41 21.03 -2.74
CA LEU A 235 3.80 21.63 -1.56
C LEU A 235 2.41 22.22 -1.88
N LEU A 236 2.30 23.01 -2.93
CA LEU A 236 1.04 23.64 -3.35
C LEU A 236 -0.04 22.57 -3.62
N ARG A 237 0.27 21.58 -4.46
CA ARG A 237 -0.65 20.47 -4.76
C ARG A 237 -0.91 19.58 -3.56
N GLY A 238 0.08 19.38 -2.70
CA GLY A 238 -0.08 18.58 -1.49
C GLY A 238 -1.02 19.23 -0.48
N PHE A 239 -0.89 20.53 -0.21
CA PHE A 239 -1.78 21.25 0.72
C PHE A 239 -3.19 21.40 0.16
N GLY A 240 -3.32 21.54 -1.16
CA GLY A 240 -4.63 21.61 -1.80
C GLY A 240 -5.39 20.28 -1.89
N THR A 241 -4.73 19.13 -1.77
CA THR A 241 -5.36 17.81 -1.97
C THR A 241 -5.37 16.90 -0.74
N VAL A 242 -4.28 16.86 0.03
CA VAL A 242 -4.09 15.90 1.15
C VAL A 242 -5.00 16.19 2.34
N PRO A 243 -5.14 17.44 2.85
CA PRO A 243 -6.05 17.73 3.96
C PRO A 243 -7.50 17.41 3.63
N ALA A 244 -7.94 17.70 2.40
CA ALA A 244 -9.29 17.41 1.92
C ALA A 244 -9.57 15.90 1.89
N LEU A 245 -8.62 15.09 1.41
CA LEU A 245 -8.72 13.64 1.43
C LEU A 245 -8.76 13.10 2.87
N PHE A 246 -7.84 13.54 3.73
CA PHE A 246 -7.76 13.05 5.11
C PHE A 246 -9.02 13.40 5.92
N ALA A 247 -9.54 14.62 5.76
CA ALA A 247 -10.79 15.04 6.39
C ALA A 247 -11.98 14.20 5.91
N LEU A 248 -12.08 13.92 4.60
CA LEU A 248 -13.11 13.04 4.03
C LEU A 248 -13.03 11.62 4.61
N LEU A 249 -11.83 11.04 4.70
CA LEU A 249 -11.63 9.71 5.29
C LEU A 249 -12.06 9.69 6.77
N ALA A 250 -11.69 10.71 7.54
CA ALA A 250 -12.07 10.82 8.95
C ALA A 250 -13.59 10.92 9.15
N TYR A 251 -14.29 11.75 8.37
CA TYR A 251 -15.75 11.88 8.42
C TYR A 251 -16.47 10.62 7.93
N THR A 252 -15.96 9.99 6.87
CA THR A 252 -16.48 8.72 6.35
C THR A 252 -16.42 7.64 7.44
N ARG A 253 -15.26 7.53 8.10
CA ARG A 253 -15.09 6.59 9.21
C ARG A 253 -16.03 6.90 10.37
N TRP A 254 -16.21 8.17 10.71
CA TRP A 254 -17.11 8.61 11.76
C TRP A 254 -18.58 8.21 11.46
N LEU A 255 -19.04 8.41 10.22
CA LEU A 255 -20.38 8.01 9.78
C LEU A 255 -20.59 6.50 9.75
N VAL A 256 -19.58 5.72 9.34
CA VAL A 256 -19.67 4.25 9.31
C VAL A 256 -19.77 3.66 10.72
N THR A 257 -19.02 4.23 11.68
CA THR A 257 -18.90 3.69 13.05
C THR A 257 -19.93 4.21 14.03
N SER A 258 -20.36 5.47 13.91
CA SER A 258 -21.25 6.10 14.87
C SER A 258 -22.67 6.25 14.33
N ARG A 259 -23.64 5.66 15.03
CA ARG A 259 -25.08 5.87 14.73
C ARG A 259 -25.50 7.32 15.00
N ARG A 260 -24.87 8.00 15.96
CA ARG A 260 -25.19 9.40 16.30
C ARG A 260 -24.76 10.35 15.19
N ALA A 261 -23.58 10.13 14.62
CA ALA A 261 -23.09 10.90 13.47
C ALA A 261 -24.07 10.83 12.29
N ARG A 262 -24.61 9.64 12.00
CA ARG A 262 -25.61 9.42 10.94
C ARG A 262 -26.96 10.10 11.16
N ARG A 263 -27.25 10.57 12.37
CA ARG A 263 -28.49 11.33 12.67
C ARG A 263 -28.28 12.83 12.69
N SER A 264 -27.03 13.30 12.57
CA SER A 264 -26.72 14.73 12.60
C SER A 264 -26.68 15.28 11.16
N PRO A 265 -27.62 16.17 10.78
CA PRO A 265 -27.63 16.76 9.44
C PRO A 265 -26.36 17.57 9.17
N ALA A 266 -25.79 18.22 10.19
CA ALA A 266 -24.53 18.97 10.07
C ALA A 266 -23.34 18.06 9.69
N VAL A 267 -23.23 16.87 10.28
CA VAL A 267 -22.13 15.93 9.95
C VAL A 267 -22.28 15.41 8.53
N ILE A 268 -23.51 15.14 8.10
CA ILE A 268 -23.82 14.70 6.73
C ILE A 268 -23.54 15.82 5.73
N GLY A 269 -23.96 17.06 6.02
CA GLY A 269 -23.70 18.23 5.18
C GLY A 269 -22.21 18.49 4.98
N VAL A 270 -21.41 18.42 6.06
CA VAL A 270 -19.95 18.56 5.95
C VAL A 270 -19.33 17.41 5.15
N TRP A 271 -19.83 16.18 5.32
CA TRP A 271 -19.36 15.05 4.52
C TRP A 271 -19.65 15.24 3.02
N PHE A 272 -20.86 15.69 2.65
CA PHE A 272 -21.19 16.02 1.26
C PHE A 272 -20.33 17.16 0.70
N ALA A 273 -20.10 18.21 1.49
CA ALA A 273 -19.22 19.32 1.08
C ALA A 273 -17.78 18.84 0.85
N LEU A 274 -17.24 17.99 1.74
CA LEU A 274 -15.92 17.38 1.56
C LEU A 274 -15.89 16.43 0.36
N ALA A 275 -16.94 15.67 0.12
CA ALA A 275 -17.04 14.80 -1.05
C ALA A 275 -17.02 15.62 -2.34
N ALA A 276 -17.81 16.69 -2.43
CA ALA A 276 -17.80 17.62 -3.55
C ALA A 276 -16.42 18.26 -3.77
N LEU A 277 -15.78 18.72 -2.69
CA LEU A 277 -14.42 19.25 -2.75
C LEU A 277 -13.42 18.23 -3.33
N ASN A 278 -13.48 16.99 -2.86
CA ASN A 278 -12.61 15.91 -3.35
C ASN A 278 -12.91 15.54 -4.82
N THR A 279 -14.16 15.60 -5.27
CA THR A 279 -14.48 15.38 -6.69
C THR A 279 -13.83 16.44 -7.58
N VAL A 280 -13.64 17.66 -7.10
CA VAL A 280 -12.92 18.72 -7.82
C VAL A 280 -11.41 18.53 -7.69
N VAL A 281 -10.86 18.60 -6.48
CA VAL A 281 -9.39 18.66 -6.29
C VAL A 281 -8.68 17.32 -6.43
N ASN A 282 -9.40 16.20 -6.22
CA ASN A 282 -8.90 14.82 -6.31
C ASN A 282 -9.49 14.06 -7.50
N ASN A 283 -9.91 14.78 -8.56
CA ASN A 283 -10.44 14.20 -9.80
C ASN A 283 -9.41 13.30 -10.51
N PRO A 284 -9.78 12.11 -11.03
CA PRO A 284 -8.92 11.26 -11.88
C PRO A 284 -8.35 11.93 -13.14
N ILE A 285 -9.03 12.94 -13.69
CA ILE A 285 -8.62 13.64 -14.92
C ILE A 285 -7.36 14.48 -14.65
N SER A 286 -7.46 15.39 -13.68
CA SER A 286 -6.39 16.36 -13.34
C SER A 286 -5.24 15.76 -12.53
N ASN A 287 -5.46 14.69 -11.77
CA ASN A 287 -4.43 14.09 -10.92
C ASN A 287 -3.71 12.89 -11.56
N PRO A 288 -2.45 12.62 -11.17
CA PRO A 288 -1.76 11.40 -11.58
C PRO A 288 -2.50 10.13 -11.16
N ARG A 289 -2.38 9.07 -11.97
CA ARG A 289 -3.05 7.75 -11.76
C ARG A 289 -2.80 7.18 -10.37
N TYR A 290 -1.56 7.27 -9.88
CA TYR A 290 -1.19 6.78 -8.54
C TYR A 290 -2.01 7.47 -7.43
N TRP A 291 -2.34 8.75 -7.61
CA TRP A 291 -3.07 9.53 -6.62
C TRP A 291 -4.54 9.16 -6.62
N PHE A 292 -5.13 9.01 -7.79
CA PHE A 292 -6.48 8.48 -7.90
C PHE A 292 -6.59 7.09 -7.25
N LEU A 293 -5.64 6.20 -7.54
CA LEU A 293 -5.57 4.88 -6.90
C LEU A 293 -5.43 4.99 -5.38
N THR A 294 -4.64 5.95 -4.90
CA THR A 294 -4.51 6.25 -3.46
C THR A 294 -5.86 6.63 -2.85
N VAL A 295 -6.57 7.59 -3.46
CA VAL A 295 -7.89 8.08 -3.02
C VAL A 295 -8.90 6.93 -3.01
N LEU A 296 -8.97 6.17 -4.11
CA LEU A 296 -9.89 5.05 -4.28
C LEU A 296 -9.65 3.98 -3.21
N LEU A 297 -8.43 3.46 -3.08
CA LEU A 297 -8.12 2.41 -2.10
C LEU A 297 -8.29 2.89 -0.66
N ALA A 298 -7.91 4.14 -0.36
CA ALA A 298 -8.08 4.71 0.98
C ALA A 298 -9.56 4.80 1.35
N LEU A 299 -10.43 5.28 0.45
CA LEU A 299 -11.87 5.36 0.68
C LEU A 299 -12.49 3.97 0.84
N LEU A 300 -12.16 3.05 -0.07
CA LEU A 300 -12.66 1.68 -0.12
C LEU A 300 -12.42 0.94 1.21
N PHE A 301 -11.18 0.98 1.70
CA PHE A 301 -10.80 0.30 2.95
C PHE A 301 -11.22 1.08 4.20
N THR A 302 -11.53 2.37 4.08
CA THR A 302 -12.15 3.15 5.16
C THR A 302 -13.64 2.84 5.31
N LEU A 303 -14.35 2.63 4.18
CA LEU A 303 -15.76 2.23 4.14
C LEU A 303 -15.96 0.78 4.58
N PHE A 304 -15.12 -0.12 4.08
CA PHE A 304 -15.24 -1.57 4.32
C PHE A 304 -14.02 -2.15 5.05
N PRO A 305 -13.65 -1.63 6.24
CA PRO A 305 -12.40 -2.01 6.88
C PRO A 305 -12.33 -3.48 7.24
N VAL A 306 -13.48 -4.12 7.52
CA VAL A 306 -13.62 -5.50 8.00
C VAL A 306 -13.97 -6.53 6.94
N SER A 307 -14.26 -6.12 5.70
CA SER A 307 -14.73 -7.05 4.66
C SER A 307 -13.56 -7.79 4.02
N ALA A 308 -13.41 -9.08 4.34
CA ALA A 308 -12.43 -9.95 3.69
C ALA A 308 -12.75 -10.12 2.19
N ALA A 309 -14.02 -10.18 1.83
CA ALA A 309 -14.45 -10.20 0.44
C ALA A 309 -14.00 -8.94 -0.31
N MET A 310 -14.13 -7.76 0.32
CA MET A 310 -13.70 -6.50 -0.28
C MET A 310 -12.18 -6.42 -0.47
N TYR A 311 -11.42 -6.90 0.50
CA TYR A 311 -9.96 -6.97 0.38
C TYR A 311 -9.52 -7.90 -0.75
N ARG A 312 -10.16 -9.07 -0.86
CA ARG A 312 -9.91 -10.02 -1.94
C ARG A 312 -10.28 -9.44 -3.30
N SER A 313 -11.47 -8.86 -3.41
CA SER A 313 -11.92 -8.25 -4.66
C SER A 313 -11.05 -7.05 -5.05
N ALA A 314 -10.63 -6.21 -4.09
CA ALA A 314 -9.75 -5.08 -4.38
C ALA A 314 -8.39 -5.50 -4.93
N LEU A 315 -7.76 -6.54 -4.38
CA LEU A 315 -6.50 -7.05 -4.89
C LEU A 315 -6.66 -7.74 -6.24
N SER A 316 -7.67 -8.60 -6.40
CA SER A 316 -7.93 -9.32 -7.67
C SER A 316 -8.35 -8.37 -8.78
N LEU A 317 -9.28 -7.45 -8.51
CA LEU A 317 -9.70 -6.41 -9.46
C LEU A 317 -8.58 -5.40 -9.71
N GLY A 318 -7.73 -5.14 -8.71
CA GLY A 318 -6.55 -4.29 -8.87
C GLY A 318 -5.63 -4.76 -9.98
N VAL A 319 -5.43 -6.08 -10.11
CA VAL A 319 -4.67 -6.68 -11.24
C VAL A 319 -5.37 -6.38 -12.56
N VAL A 320 -6.68 -6.64 -12.66
CA VAL A 320 -7.46 -6.42 -13.89
C VAL A 320 -7.47 -4.94 -14.29
N VAL A 321 -7.70 -4.05 -13.33
CA VAL A 321 -7.67 -2.59 -13.56
C VAL A 321 -6.31 -2.16 -14.05
N ALA A 322 -5.23 -2.68 -13.46
CA ALA A 322 -3.90 -2.26 -13.82
C ALA A 322 -3.43 -2.82 -15.17
N LEU A 323 -3.85 -4.04 -15.55
CA LEU A 323 -3.49 -4.63 -16.85
C LEU A 323 -4.38 -4.15 -18.00
N VAL A 324 -5.68 -4.00 -17.74
CA VAL A 324 -6.68 -3.75 -18.79
C VAL A 324 -7.10 -2.30 -18.80
N ILE A 325 -7.49 -1.72 -17.66
CA ILE A 325 -8.11 -0.38 -17.67
C ILE A 325 -7.05 0.72 -17.78
N PHE A 326 -5.92 0.60 -17.08
CA PHE A 326 -4.91 1.66 -17.07
C PHE A 326 -4.33 2.02 -18.44
N PRO A 327 -4.05 1.07 -19.33
CA PRO A 327 -3.52 1.47 -20.63
C PRO A 327 -4.56 2.19 -21.51
N PHE A 328 -5.83 1.77 -21.51
CA PHE A 328 -6.88 2.44 -22.27
C PHE A 328 -7.33 3.78 -21.68
N ALA A 329 -7.19 3.97 -20.37
CA ALA A 329 -7.54 5.22 -19.69
C ALA A 329 -6.65 6.42 -20.09
N ASP A 330 -5.53 6.20 -20.80
CA ASP A 330 -4.69 7.30 -21.30
C ASP A 330 -5.32 8.06 -22.47
N ARG A 331 -6.25 7.43 -23.20
CA ARG A 331 -6.97 8.05 -24.33
C ARG A 331 -7.71 9.33 -23.94
N PHE A 332 -8.19 9.42 -22.70
CA PHE A 332 -8.98 10.56 -22.22
C PHE A 332 -8.12 11.67 -21.58
N ARG A 333 -6.78 11.59 -21.67
CA ARG A 333 -5.87 12.50 -20.95
C ARG A 333 -5.08 13.45 -21.85
N TYR A 334 -5.00 13.18 -23.14
CA TYR A 334 -4.32 14.03 -24.13
C TYR A 334 -5.36 14.67 -25.04
N ASP A 335 -5.08 15.90 -25.46
CA ASP A 335 -5.94 16.60 -26.41
C ASP A 335 -5.98 15.87 -27.75
N GLU A 336 -7.11 15.95 -28.46
CA GLU A 336 -7.37 15.20 -29.70
C GLU A 336 -6.31 15.38 -30.79
N GLN A 337 -5.54 16.48 -30.72
CA GLN A 337 -4.47 16.85 -31.65
C GLN A 337 -3.12 16.13 -31.39
N ASN A 338 -2.89 15.60 -30.17
CA ASN A 338 -1.68 14.87 -29.79
C ASN A 338 -1.94 13.39 -29.48
N TYR A 339 -3.14 12.89 -29.77
CA TYR A 339 -3.47 11.48 -29.66
C TYR A 339 -2.86 10.73 -30.85
N HIS A 340 -1.74 10.04 -30.64
CA HIS A 340 -1.28 9.01 -31.56
C HIS A 340 -2.05 7.71 -31.26
N PRO A 341 -2.95 7.26 -32.16
CA PRO A 341 -3.59 5.97 -31.98
C PRO A 341 -2.49 4.92 -32.00
N VAL A 342 -2.28 4.21 -30.89
CA VAL A 342 -1.57 2.94 -30.96
C VAL A 342 -2.51 2.01 -31.71
N GLU A 343 -2.18 1.69 -32.97
CA GLU A 343 -2.80 0.60 -33.71
C GLU A 343 -2.45 -0.71 -32.99
N THR A 344 -3.14 -1.00 -31.90
CA THR A 344 -2.86 -2.17 -31.07
C THR A 344 -3.35 -3.41 -31.79
N THR A 345 -2.41 -4.26 -32.22
CA THR A 345 -2.72 -5.62 -32.69
C THR A 345 -2.75 -6.64 -31.55
N SER A 346 -2.30 -6.25 -30.35
CA SER A 346 -2.23 -7.11 -29.15
C SER A 346 -2.70 -6.41 -27.87
N VAL A 347 -3.36 -7.18 -26.99
CA VAL A 347 -3.83 -6.75 -25.66
C VAL A 347 -2.67 -6.40 -24.71
N LEU A 348 -1.44 -6.84 -25.01
CA LEU A 348 -0.26 -6.63 -24.16
C LEU A 348 0.63 -5.46 -24.59
N GLU A 349 0.50 -4.98 -25.82
CA GLU A 349 1.25 -3.83 -26.33
C GLU A 349 1.12 -2.57 -25.44
N PRO A 350 -0.05 -2.32 -24.80
CA PRO A 350 -0.17 -1.22 -23.86
C PRO A 350 0.60 -1.40 -22.53
N LEU A 351 1.10 -2.61 -22.21
CA LEU A 351 2.01 -2.85 -21.06
C LEU A 351 3.47 -2.50 -21.39
N ALA A 352 3.79 -2.31 -22.67
CA ALA A 352 5.06 -1.76 -23.12
C ALA A 352 5.05 -0.21 -23.15
N LEU A 353 4.01 0.43 -22.60
CA LEU A 353 3.92 1.89 -22.48
C LEU A 353 4.78 2.45 -21.35
N LYS A 354 5.12 3.74 -21.48
CA LYS A 354 5.96 4.56 -20.60
C LYS A 354 5.78 4.31 -19.09
N ASP A 355 4.57 3.97 -18.65
CA ASP A 355 4.26 3.85 -17.22
C ASP A 355 4.89 2.64 -16.51
N TYR A 356 5.38 1.63 -17.25
CA TYR A 356 5.92 0.38 -16.71
C TYR A 356 7.42 0.17 -17.01
N ASP A 357 8.22 1.23 -16.88
CA ASP A 357 9.66 1.28 -17.17
C ASP A 357 10.57 0.81 -16.02
N GLN A 358 10.03 0.22 -14.95
CA GLN A 358 10.77 0.11 -13.67
C GLN A 358 12.02 -0.79 -13.72
N ILE A 359 11.95 -1.93 -14.40
CA ILE A 359 13.12 -2.81 -14.57
C ILE A 359 14.17 -2.15 -15.48
N GLY A 360 13.74 -1.53 -16.58
CA GLY A 360 14.64 -0.81 -17.49
C GLY A 360 15.33 0.37 -16.82
N MET A 361 14.58 1.17 -16.06
CA MET A 361 15.14 2.29 -15.30
C MET A 361 16.09 1.83 -14.18
N PHE A 362 15.82 0.69 -13.53
CA PHE A 362 16.76 0.14 -12.58
C PHE A 362 18.05 -0.33 -13.27
N ALA A 363 17.95 -0.99 -14.43
CA ALA A 363 19.11 -1.34 -15.24
C ALA A 363 19.92 -0.09 -15.65
N ASN A 364 19.24 0.96 -16.13
CA ASN A 364 19.90 2.24 -16.45
C ASN A 364 20.55 2.90 -15.23
N THR A 365 19.96 2.75 -14.04
CA THR A 365 20.58 3.25 -12.79
C THR A 365 21.87 2.50 -12.49
N ILE A 366 21.91 1.19 -12.76
CA ILE A 366 23.14 0.38 -12.64
C ILE A 366 24.20 0.86 -13.61
N THR A 367 23.84 1.06 -14.88
CA THR A 367 24.76 1.59 -15.89
C THR A 367 25.25 2.99 -15.55
N PHE A 368 24.35 3.86 -15.08
CA PHE A 368 24.66 5.23 -14.69
C PHE A 368 25.72 5.30 -13.59
N GLU A 369 25.57 4.49 -12.54
CA GLU A 369 26.57 4.40 -11.46
C GLU A 369 27.93 3.93 -11.98
N ARG A 370 27.94 2.90 -12.83
CA ARG A 370 29.15 2.34 -13.46
C ARG A 370 29.82 3.28 -14.45
N SER A 371 29.12 4.30 -14.94
CA SER A 371 29.66 5.29 -15.87
C SER A 371 30.68 6.26 -15.24
N GLY A 372 30.92 6.15 -13.93
CA GLY A 372 31.94 6.91 -13.20
C GLY A 372 31.39 7.78 -12.07
N VAL A 373 30.06 7.81 -11.87
CA VAL A 373 29.41 8.56 -10.79
C VAL A 373 29.58 7.85 -9.44
N GLY A 374 29.54 6.51 -9.45
CA GLY A 374 29.54 5.70 -8.24
C GLY A 374 28.28 5.87 -7.38
N HIS A 375 28.27 5.23 -6.21
CA HIS A 375 27.17 5.36 -5.26
C HIS A 375 27.09 6.77 -4.63
N LEU A 376 25.87 7.21 -4.34
CA LEU A 376 25.58 8.55 -3.84
C LEU A 376 25.54 8.67 -2.30
N TYR A 377 25.82 7.56 -1.60
CA TYR A 377 26.00 7.50 -0.14
C TYR A 377 24.90 8.17 0.70
N GLY A 378 23.64 8.07 0.25
CA GLY A 378 22.48 8.61 0.95
C GLY A 378 22.12 10.04 0.56
N LYS A 379 22.79 10.64 -0.44
CA LYS A 379 22.46 11.99 -0.93
C LYS A 379 21.03 12.05 -1.45
N GLN A 380 20.55 11.03 -2.17
CA GLN A 380 19.18 11.03 -2.71
C GLN A 380 18.12 10.88 -1.62
N LEU A 381 18.38 10.00 -0.65
CA LEU A 381 17.55 9.85 0.54
C LEU A 381 17.51 11.15 1.35
N ALA A 382 18.65 11.83 1.53
CA ALA A 382 18.71 13.12 2.20
C ALA A 382 17.89 14.18 1.45
N GLY A 383 17.98 14.21 0.11
CA GLY A 383 17.13 15.05 -0.74
C GLY A 383 15.64 14.83 -0.49
N SER A 384 15.23 13.56 -0.38
CA SER A 384 13.85 13.14 -0.15
C SER A 384 13.35 13.45 1.26
N ILE A 385 14.17 13.27 2.29
CA ILE A 385 13.81 13.57 3.69
C ILE A 385 13.75 15.08 3.91
N LEU A 386 14.73 15.81 3.38
CA LEU A 386 14.86 17.26 3.49
C LEU A 386 14.25 17.99 2.29
N PHE A 387 13.24 17.40 1.66
CA PHE A 387 12.62 17.95 0.43
C PHE A 387 12.10 19.38 0.60
N ALA A 388 11.73 19.77 1.83
CA ALA A 388 11.21 21.10 2.15
C ALA A 388 12.31 22.17 2.18
N VAL A 389 13.59 21.79 2.29
CA VAL A 389 14.71 22.75 2.25
C VAL A 389 14.82 23.33 0.84
N PRO A 390 14.71 24.66 0.68
CA PRO A 390 14.80 25.30 -0.63
C PRO A 390 16.23 25.26 -1.17
N ARG A 391 16.38 25.28 -2.50
CA ARG A 391 17.71 25.27 -3.15
C ARG A 391 18.57 26.50 -2.85
N SER A 392 17.96 27.62 -2.45
CA SER A 392 18.69 28.79 -1.96
C SER A 392 19.48 28.53 -0.67
N VAL A 393 18.99 27.61 0.18
CA VAL A 393 19.66 27.21 1.43
C VAL A 393 20.54 25.98 1.22
N TRP A 394 20.17 25.09 0.29
CA TRP A 394 20.98 23.94 -0.10
C TRP A 394 21.19 23.90 -1.61
N PRO A 395 22.19 24.63 -2.13
CA PRO A 395 22.46 24.69 -3.58
C PRO A 395 22.78 23.31 -4.18
N GLY A 396 23.46 22.44 -3.42
CA GLY A 396 23.81 21.08 -3.84
C GLY A 396 22.72 20.01 -3.63
N LYS A 397 21.46 20.40 -3.41
CA LYS A 397 20.33 19.48 -3.26
C LYS A 397 20.16 18.65 -4.53
N PRO A 398 20.11 17.31 -4.43
CA PRO A 398 20.02 16.48 -5.63
C PRO A 398 18.66 16.62 -6.33
N HIS A 399 18.68 16.38 -7.64
CA HIS A 399 17.48 16.23 -8.44
C HIS A 399 16.86 14.85 -8.23
N ASP A 400 15.58 14.69 -8.58
CA ASP A 400 14.91 13.40 -8.55
C ASP A 400 15.77 12.34 -9.26
N THR A 401 15.96 11.17 -8.66
CA THR A 401 16.81 10.10 -9.22
C THR A 401 16.41 9.73 -10.65
N GLY A 402 15.10 9.66 -10.95
CA GLY A 402 14.59 9.41 -12.30
C GLY A 402 14.93 10.52 -13.30
N VAL A 403 14.97 11.78 -12.85
CA VAL A 403 15.39 12.92 -13.68
C VAL A 403 16.89 12.87 -13.94
N MET A 404 17.69 12.64 -12.90
CA MET A 404 19.14 12.53 -13.00
C MET A 404 19.58 11.42 -13.99
N VAL A 405 18.97 10.24 -13.91
CA VAL A 405 19.25 9.13 -14.84
C VAL A 405 18.69 9.47 -16.23
N GLY A 406 17.52 10.11 -16.33
CA GLY A 406 16.95 10.53 -17.61
C GLY A 406 17.79 11.57 -18.36
N GLU A 407 18.34 12.55 -17.66
CA GLU A 407 19.26 13.56 -18.22
C GLU A 407 20.55 12.90 -18.71
N TRP A 408 21.10 11.95 -17.95
CA TRP A 408 22.26 11.17 -18.39
C TRP A 408 22.00 10.34 -19.66
N MET A 409 20.79 9.82 -19.81
CA MET A 409 20.37 9.08 -21.00
C MET A 409 20.00 9.95 -22.21
N ASP A 410 20.05 11.28 -22.07
CA ASP A 410 19.51 12.24 -23.04
C ASP A 410 18.03 11.96 -23.40
N ALA A 411 17.24 11.59 -22.37
CA ALA A 411 15.83 11.28 -22.57
C ALA A 411 15.01 12.56 -22.79
N VAL A 412 14.28 12.60 -23.91
CA VAL A 412 13.36 13.71 -24.27
C VAL A 412 12.39 14.09 -23.14
N ASN A 413 12.00 13.11 -22.30
CA ASN A 413 11.13 13.36 -21.16
C ASN A 413 11.69 12.67 -19.91
N THR A 414 12.18 13.49 -18.98
CA THR A 414 12.85 13.10 -17.73
C THR A 414 11.90 12.67 -16.61
N ASN A 415 10.58 12.69 -16.82
CA ASN A 415 9.61 12.10 -15.91
C ASN A 415 9.60 10.57 -16.05
N LEU A 416 10.69 9.95 -15.59
CA LEU A 416 10.96 8.52 -15.59
C LEU A 416 10.81 7.94 -14.18
N SER A 417 10.58 6.63 -14.08
CA SER A 417 10.47 6.00 -12.77
C SER A 417 11.84 5.85 -12.09
N SER A 418 11.81 5.78 -10.76
CA SER A 418 12.96 5.44 -9.92
C SER A 418 12.41 4.55 -8.81
N PRO A 419 12.31 3.23 -9.04
CA PRO A 419 11.71 2.35 -8.05
C PRO A 419 12.56 2.33 -6.79
N ILE A 420 11.96 1.96 -5.64
CA ILE A 420 12.67 1.95 -4.35
C ILE A 420 13.94 1.06 -4.37
N TRP A 421 13.99 0.06 -5.25
CA TRP A 421 15.19 -0.73 -5.53
C TRP A 421 16.32 0.14 -6.07
N ALA A 422 16.05 0.94 -7.10
CA ALA A 422 17.03 1.87 -7.69
C ALA A 422 17.46 2.95 -6.70
N GLU A 423 16.53 3.55 -5.96
CA GLU A 423 16.83 4.57 -4.93
C GLU A 423 17.76 4.04 -3.83
N LEU A 424 17.45 2.86 -3.27
CA LEU A 424 18.28 2.30 -2.21
C LEU A 424 19.62 1.77 -2.76
N TRP A 425 19.63 1.30 -4.00
CA TRP A 425 20.83 0.80 -4.65
C TRP A 425 21.79 1.94 -5.01
N ILE A 426 21.30 3.04 -5.60
CA ILE A 426 22.17 4.17 -5.98
C ILE A 426 22.78 4.83 -4.74
N ASP A 427 22.04 4.92 -3.63
CA ASP A 427 22.55 5.51 -2.40
C ASP A 427 23.44 4.56 -1.59
N PHE A 428 23.14 3.27 -1.51
CA PHE A 428 23.77 2.36 -0.53
C PHE A 428 24.24 1.03 -1.11
N GLY A 429 24.23 0.89 -2.43
CA GLY A 429 24.60 -0.33 -3.13
C GLY A 429 23.70 -1.53 -2.82
N PRO A 430 24.12 -2.75 -3.21
CA PRO A 430 23.31 -3.96 -3.08
C PRO A 430 22.99 -4.31 -1.62
N VAL A 431 23.91 -4.03 -0.68
CA VAL A 431 23.72 -4.30 0.75
C VAL A 431 22.65 -3.40 1.33
N GLY A 432 22.73 -2.08 1.10
CA GLY A 432 21.73 -1.15 1.64
C GLY A 432 20.35 -1.33 1.01
N MET A 433 20.29 -1.67 -0.28
CA MET A 433 19.04 -2.08 -0.95
C MET A 433 18.41 -3.29 -0.26
N THR A 434 19.19 -4.35 -0.05
CA THR A 434 18.72 -5.59 0.58
C THR A 434 18.22 -5.34 2.01
N LEU A 435 19.00 -4.61 2.82
CA LEU A 435 18.63 -4.25 4.19
C LEU A 435 17.41 -3.33 4.25
N GLY A 436 17.29 -2.37 3.33
CA GLY A 436 16.16 -1.45 3.25
C GLY A 436 14.85 -2.17 2.94
N LEU A 437 14.87 -3.11 1.99
CA LEU A 437 13.68 -3.92 1.66
C LEU A 437 13.33 -4.92 2.76
N LEU A 438 14.33 -5.50 3.45
CA LEU A 438 14.11 -6.29 4.66
C LEU A 438 13.42 -5.46 5.75
N ALA A 439 13.92 -4.26 6.02
CA ALA A 439 13.34 -3.34 6.99
C ALA A 439 11.89 -2.95 6.60
N MET A 440 11.64 -2.71 5.31
CA MET A 440 10.32 -2.43 4.78
C MET A 440 9.35 -3.60 5.01
N GLY A 441 9.76 -4.83 4.69
CA GLY A 441 8.98 -6.04 4.93
C GLY A 441 8.66 -6.25 6.41
N TYR A 442 9.65 -6.02 7.27
CA TYR A 442 9.48 -6.06 8.73
C TYR A 442 8.47 -5.02 9.21
N ALA A 443 8.59 -3.77 8.77
CA ALA A 443 7.70 -2.67 9.13
C ALA A 443 6.27 -2.93 8.65
N ALA A 444 6.10 -3.33 7.38
CA ALA A 444 4.81 -3.66 6.77
C ALA A 444 4.09 -4.75 7.57
N ALA A 445 4.78 -5.85 7.89
CA ALA A 445 4.20 -6.94 8.67
C ALA A 445 3.81 -6.52 10.10
N ARG A 446 4.61 -5.64 10.75
CA ARG A 446 4.26 -5.11 12.08
C ARG A 446 3.03 -4.19 12.05
N VAL A 447 2.93 -3.33 11.04
CA VAL A 447 1.79 -2.42 10.89
C VAL A 447 0.53 -3.19 10.52
N ASP A 448 0.61 -4.12 9.55
CA ASP A 448 -0.52 -4.97 9.14
C ASP A 448 -1.06 -5.80 10.31
N ARG A 449 -0.17 -6.35 11.16
CA ARG A 449 -0.59 -7.07 12.38
C ARG A 449 -1.32 -6.17 13.38
N ARG A 450 -0.81 -4.97 13.60
CA ARG A 450 -1.46 -3.97 14.48
C ARG A 450 -2.82 -3.55 13.91
N TYR A 451 -2.90 -3.35 12.61
CA TYR A 451 -4.13 -3.04 11.89
C TYR A 451 -5.13 -4.20 12.01
N ALA A 452 -4.73 -5.44 11.72
CA ALA A 452 -5.60 -6.61 11.79
C ALA A 452 -6.16 -6.87 13.19
N ARG A 453 -5.36 -6.65 14.25
CA ARG A 453 -5.80 -6.76 15.66
C ARG A 453 -6.78 -5.66 16.07
N ARG A 454 -6.61 -4.44 15.53
CA ARG A 454 -7.39 -3.27 15.94
C ARG A 454 -8.62 -3.03 15.07
N ALA A 455 -8.58 -3.41 13.80
CA ALA A 455 -9.67 -3.28 12.83
C ALA A 455 -10.73 -4.37 13.02
N ILE A 456 -11.29 -4.46 14.22
CA ILE A 456 -12.45 -5.28 14.60
C ILE A 456 -13.66 -4.34 14.66
N ARG A 457 -14.90 -4.84 14.47
CA ARG A 457 -16.14 -4.03 14.52
C ARG A 457 -16.28 -3.12 15.77
N ARG A 458 -15.56 -3.39 16.86
CA ARG A 458 -15.51 -2.59 18.10
C ARG A 458 -14.46 -1.46 18.11
N THR A 459 -13.83 -1.15 16.96
CA THR A 459 -12.84 -0.06 16.88
C THR A 459 -13.51 1.28 17.22
N PRO A 460 -12.91 2.14 18.07
CA PRO A 460 -13.41 3.49 18.30
C PRO A 460 -13.56 4.29 16.99
N PRO A 461 -14.60 5.14 16.86
CA PRO A 461 -14.89 5.92 15.65
C PRO A 461 -13.74 6.74 15.09
N GLY A 462 -12.77 7.13 15.93
CA GLY A 462 -11.62 7.94 15.57
C GLY A 462 -10.27 7.23 15.60
N SER A 463 -10.21 5.89 15.52
CA SER A 463 -8.92 5.18 15.54
C SER A 463 -8.05 5.55 14.33
N LEU A 464 -6.92 6.21 14.60
CA LEU A 464 -6.05 6.76 13.55
C LEU A 464 -5.45 5.67 12.66
N ILE A 465 -5.14 4.48 13.21
CA ILE A 465 -4.61 3.35 12.44
C ILE A 465 -5.58 2.88 11.34
N SER A 466 -6.89 3.11 11.54
CA SER A 466 -7.91 2.75 10.55
C SER A 466 -8.02 3.74 9.39
N LEU A 467 -7.40 4.91 9.51
CA LEU A 467 -7.32 5.93 8.45
C LEU A 467 -5.96 5.87 7.76
N VAL A 468 -4.88 5.80 8.55
CA VAL A 468 -3.51 5.88 8.05
C VAL A 468 -3.10 4.64 7.26
N VAL A 469 -3.46 3.43 7.70
CA VAL A 469 -3.01 2.21 7.00
C VAL A 469 -3.62 2.09 5.60
N PRO A 470 -4.93 2.30 5.37
CA PRO A 470 -5.49 2.40 4.03
C PRO A 470 -4.84 3.47 3.16
N LEU A 471 -4.60 4.66 3.72
CA LEU A 471 -3.96 5.77 3.00
C LEU A 471 -2.54 5.41 2.56
N VAL A 472 -1.73 4.87 3.46
CA VAL A 472 -0.35 4.43 3.18
C VAL A 472 -0.34 3.26 2.19
N ALA A 473 -1.29 2.32 2.29
CA ALA A 473 -1.41 1.23 1.32
C ALA A 473 -1.68 1.75 -0.10
N GLY A 474 -2.61 2.70 -0.26
CA GLY A 474 -2.86 3.35 -1.54
C GLY A 474 -1.67 4.16 -2.04
N TYR A 475 -1.01 4.90 -1.15
CA TYR A 475 0.14 5.74 -1.48
C TYR A 475 1.42 4.93 -1.73
N SER A 476 1.47 3.66 -1.30
CA SER A 476 2.65 2.80 -1.49
C SER A 476 3.00 2.60 -2.96
N PHE A 477 2.04 2.70 -3.89
CA PHE A 477 2.32 2.58 -5.32
C PHE A 477 3.30 3.63 -5.82
N ILE A 478 3.20 4.89 -5.38
CA ILE A 478 4.18 5.92 -5.78
C ILE A 478 5.48 5.78 -4.99
N LEU A 479 5.43 5.33 -3.72
CA LEU A 479 6.65 5.09 -2.93
C LEU A 479 7.49 3.93 -3.46
N LEU A 480 6.85 2.92 -4.06
CA LEU A 480 7.54 1.77 -4.65
C LEU A 480 7.96 2.03 -6.10
N ARG A 481 7.18 2.83 -6.84
CA ARG A 481 7.38 3.11 -8.28
C ARG A 481 8.29 4.30 -8.55
N GLY A 482 7.98 5.44 -7.95
CA GLY A 482 8.49 6.74 -8.38
C GLY A 482 9.60 7.26 -7.48
N PRO A 483 10.29 8.33 -7.93
CA PRO A 483 11.33 8.96 -7.14
C PRO A 483 10.80 9.37 -5.76
N LEU A 484 11.55 9.01 -4.72
CA LEU A 484 11.15 9.28 -3.33
C LEU A 484 10.93 10.78 -3.08
N LEU A 485 11.71 11.63 -3.76
CA LEU A 485 11.62 13.08 -3.66
C LEU A 485 10.27 13.58 -4.21
N GLN A 486 9.75 13.06 -5.31
CA GLN A 486 8.40 13.39 -5.80
C GLN A 486 7.29 12.93 -4.84
N ALA A 487 7.49 11.81 -4.14
CA ALA A 487 6.52 11.31 -3.17
C ALA A 487 6.56 12.06 -1.82
N SER A 488 7.73 12.60 -1.44
CA SER A 488 7.98 13.19 -0.11
C SER A 488 7.00 14.31 0.27
N GLY A 489 6.64 15.18 -0.69
CA GLY A 489 5.80 16.36 -0.42
C GLY A 489 4.42 16.01 0.14
N ARG A 490 3.71 15.05 -0.46
CA ARG A 490 2.39 14.63 0.02
C ARG A 490 2.49 13.80 1.30
N VAL A 491 3.56 13.03 1.48
CA VAL A 491 3.82 12.29 2.74
C VAL A 491 3.99 13.25 3.91
N ALA A 492 4.82 14.28 3.75
CA ALA A 492 5.08 15.25 4.82
C ALA A 492 3.79 15.98 5.24
N ILE A 493 2.97 16.40 4.26
CA ILE A 493 1.70 17.06 4.54
C ILE A 493 0.71 16.09 5.19
N ALA A 494 0.68 14.82 4.78
CA ALA A 494 -0.12 13.79 5.46
C ALA A 494 0.33 13.60 6.91
N VAL A 495 1.64 13.59 7.19
CA VAL A 495 2.19 13.51 8.55
C VAL A 495 1.78 14.72 9.39
N ILE A 496 1.82 15.94 8.82
CA ILE A 496 1.36 17.17 9.49
C ILE A 496 -0.13 17.06 9.82
N CYS A 497 -0.96 16.67 8.85
CA CYS A 497 -2.40 16.47 9.06
C CYS A 497 -2.64 15.46 10.19
N ILE A 498 -1.96 14.31 10.15
CA ILE A 498 -2.07 13.27 11.18
C ILE A 498 -1.67 13.83 12.55
N ALA A 499 -0.52 14.49 12.67
CA ALA A 499 -0.03 15.06 13.92
C ALA A 499 -1.03 16.09 14.49
N MET A 500 -1.58 16.94 13.63
CA MET A 500 -2.57 17.95 13.99
C MET A 500 -3.83 17.31 14.60
N VAL A 501 -4.39 16.25 14.02
CA VAL A 501 -5.64 15.66 14.53
C VAL A 501 -5.45 14.63 15.64
N THR A 502 -4.22 14.17 15.88
CA THR A 502 -3.93 13.11 16.85
C THR A 502 -4.14 13.59 18.29
N THR A 503 -4.84 12.76 19.09
CA THR A 503 -4.89 12.87 20.55
C THR A 503 -4.69 11.51 21.20
N TYR A 504 -3.98 11.50 22.32
CA TYR A 504 -3.82 10.34 23.21
C TYR A 504 -4.74 10.42 24.44
N ARG A 505 -5.46 11.54 24.62
CA ARG A 505 -6.43 11.73 25.70
C ARG A 505 -7.75 11.03 25.35
N GLN A 506 -8.27 10.22 26.28
CA GLN A 506 -9.54 9.51 26.15
C GLN A 506 -10.73 10.28 26.75
N ASP A 507 -10.56 11.59 26.99
CA ASP A 507 -11.64 12.41 27.55
C ASP A 507 -12.89 12.30 26.67
N ARG A 508 -14.01 11.95 27.29
CA ARG A 508 -15.30 11.68 26.60
C ARG A 508 -15.78 12.86 25.75
N GLY A 509 -15.26 14.07 25.95
CA GLY A 509 -15.58 15.27 25.15
C GLY A 509 -14.65 15.53 23.95
N ALA A 510 -13.43 14.97 23.95
CA ALA A 510 -12.41 15.26 22.95
C ALA A 510 -12.42 14.32 21.73
N ALA A 511 -12.82 13.05 21.94
CA ALA A 511 -12.86 12.04 20.88
C ALA A 511 -14.18 12.06 20.07
N LEU A 512 -14.12 11.56 18.84
CA LEU A 512 -15.31 11.35 17.98
C LEU A 512 -16.29 10.35 18.64
N ARG A 513 -17.57 10.74 18.73
CA ARG A 513 -18.65 9.98 19.39
C ARG A 513 -19.56 9.24 18.44
#